data_AF-A0A0F9UV35-F1
#
_entry.id   AF-A0A0F9UV35-F1
#
_cell.length_a   1.000
_cell.length_b   1.000
_cell.length_c   1.000
_cell.angle_alpha   90.00
_cell.angle_beta   90.00
_cell.angle_gamma   90.00
#
_symmetry.space_group_name_H-M   'P 1'
#
loop_
_entity.id
_entity.type
_entity.pdbx_description
1 polymer ?
#
loop_
_entity_poly.entity_id
_entity_poly.type
_entity_poly.pdbx_seq_one_letter_code
_entity_poly.pdbx_strand_id
1 'polypeptide(L)'
;MAKNFYGALGLTGGVDGDLDFIDGAGLADGDGAFVVTSGKSYTYTLNDSSGASESIPDVISPDTNPGTKRWILVPPETVLARVAGSTYSTVQHLQDIFHSAGWVSGGAVTDDGDGTITVALGTGLIRATDTAVAEILFMDWAAESGTNVAVADNDISYVYVEYFAGSPRAIATITERTDFNTNVLLAVVSREGTDIHINQTDQHTVGDHANSMIRRLKGTMPYGHVSGGILSETGTRNIDLTAGSFWRGLTPFATSAVNTSGAPTFDYYYNNGSWQKVAAQSTIHQTNWNDFGTGLDTLSNNKYGVHWVYLQADDERVSVVYGIGDYTLSQAENAQPPSALPQHLQMVGILAGKIIIKESAVAFTQVESAFQTKFVGAVATEHNNTSGLQGGTTDEYYHLTEAEHTGVGGGDEKVGIDAAAAPGYLGVASGDGVLRTGAGMTYTDGGDFVTLKPDLVGDNTAGRVIRSVRLTIQNGTNANTLKCSLVDTWNG
;
A
#
# COMPACT_ATOMS: atom_id res chain seq x y z
N MET A 1 21.05 14.33 -56.92
CA MET A 1 21.64 13.00 -57.16
C MET A 1 23.14 13.22 -57.10
N ALA A 2 23.85 12.47 -56.25
CA ALA A 2 25.32 12.54 -56.12
C ALA A 2 25.94 12.62 -57.52
N LYS A 3 26.80 13.59 -57.78
CA LYS A 3 27.48 13.67 -59.07
C LYS A 3 28.70 12.77 -59.06
N ASN A 4 29.36 12.63 -57.91
CA ASN A 4 30.60 11.88 -57.76
C ASN A 4 30.65 11.05 -56.46
N PHE A 5 31.48 10.01 -56.47
CA PHE A 5 31.88 9.24 -55.29
C PHE A 5 33.40 9.26 -55.16
N TYR A 6 33.89 9.53 -53.94
CA TYR A 6 35.31 9.65 -53.63
C TYR A 6 35.78 8.54 -52.69
N GLY A 7 37.04 8.15 -52.81
CA GLY A 7 37.70 7.21 -51.91
C GLY A 7 38.83 7.89 -51.16
N ALA A 8 38.98 7.60 -49.86
CA ALA A 8 40.09 8.09 -49.05
C ALA A 8 40.59 6.99 -48.09
N LEU A 9 41.80 7.15 -47.58
CA LEU A 9 42.47 6.26 -46.63
C LEU A 9 42.68 6.89 -45.26
N GLY A 10 42.50 8.20 -45.14
CA GLY A 10 42.42 8.92 -43.88
C GLY A 10 41.26 9.91 -43.86
N LEU A 11 40.89 10.37 -42.67
CA LEU A 11 39.79 11.34 -42.49
C LEU A 11 40.32 12.77 -42.57
N THR A 12 41.44 13.02 -41.91
CA THR A 12 42.04 14.33 -41.78
C THR A 12 43.56 14.27 -41.82
N GLY A 13 44.21 15.37 -42.16
CA GLY A 13 45.67 15.48 -42.24
C GLY A 13 46.15 16.36 -43.39
N GLY A 14 45.24 16.76 -44.27
CA GLY A 14 45.51 17.69 -45.37
C GLY A 14 46.50 17.15 -46.40
N VAL A 15 46.68 15.83 -46.47
CA VAL A 15 47.56 15.18 -47.46
C VAL A 15 46.77 14.33 -48.45
N ASP A 16 47.37 14.08 -49.61
CA ASP A 16 46.78 13.23 -50.64
C ASP A 16 46.42 11.84 -50.08
N GLY A 17 45.14 11.49 -50.21
CA GLY A 17 44.56 10.29 -49.61
C GLY A 17 43.69 10.53 -48.37
N ASP A 18 43.66 11.74 -47.80
CA ASP A 18 42.71 12.11 -46.75
C ASP A 18 41.39 12.67 -47.33
N LEU A 19 40.30 12.56 -46.56
CA LEU A 19 39.00 13.05 -46.96
C LEU A 19 38.94 14.59 -46.98
N ASP A 20 39.59 15.25 -46.03
CA ASP A 20 39.72 16.72 -45.96
C ASP A 20 40.58 17.30 -47.10
N PHE A 21 41.46 16.51 -47.70
CA PHE A 21 42.30 16.95 -48.82
C PHE A 21 41.51 17.20 -50.12
N ILE A 22 40.31 16.62 -50.26
CA ILE A 22 39.49 16.76 -51.47
C ILE A 22 39.00 18.21 -51.59
N ASP A 23 39.44 18.91 -52.64
CA ASP A 23 39.13 20.32 -52.87
C ASP A 23 37.61 20.58 -52.96
N GLY A 24 37.10 21.42 -52.05
CA GLY A 24 35.70 21.82 -51.96
C GLY A 24 35.16 22.51 -53.22
N ALA A 25 36.02 23.08 -54.08
CA ALA A 25 35.60 23.66 -55.35
C ALA A 25 35.03 22.61 -56.32
N GLY A 26 35.49 21.36 -56.22
CA GLY A 26 35.03 20.24 -57.05
C GLY A 26 33.83 19.49 -56.48
N LEU A 27 33.37 19.85 -55.28
CA LEU A 27 32.36 19.11 -54.52
C LEU A 27 30.97 19.74 -54.66
N ALA A 28 29.96 18.89 -54.81
CA ALA A 28 28.56 19.28 -54.92
C ALA A 28 27.70 18.58 -53.85
N ASP A 29 26.58 19.22 -53.47
CA ASP A 29 25.63 18.66 -52.51
C ASP A 29 25.21 17.23 -52.88
N GLY A 30 25.27 16.34 -51.89
CA GLY A 30 24.95 14.93 -52.04
C GLY A 30 26.05 14.06 -52.64
N ASP A 31 27.24 14.57 -52.97
CA ASP A 31 28.39 13.73 -53.35
C ASP A 31 28.73 12.74 -52.22
N GLY A 32 29.18 11.54 -52.56
CA GLY A 32 29.46 10.48 -51.59
C GLY A 32 30.96 10.27 -51.37
N ALA A 33 31.37 9.80 -50.19
CA ALA A 33 32.73 9.33 -49.98
C ALA A 33 32.78 8.04 -49.16
N PHE A 34 33.75 7.19 -49.46
CA PHE A 34 34.04 5.97 -48.70
C PHE A 34 35.48 6.02 -48.21
N VAL A 35 35.66 6.04 -46.90
CA VAL A 35 36.99 6.16 -46.27
C VAL A 35 37.33 4.87 -45.55
N VAL A 36 38.47 4.26 -45.88
CA VAL A 36 38.97 3.05 -45.21
C VAL A 36 40.27 3.38 -44.52
N THR A 37 40.21 3.51 -43.19
CA THR A 37 41.41 3.64 -42.36
C THR A 37 41.92 2.25 -41.97
N SER A 38 43.03 2.18 -41.23
CA SER A 38 43.67 0.91 -40.85
C SER A 38 42.80 -0.06 -40.02
N GLY A 39 41.64 0.37 -39.51
CA GLY A 39 40.74 -0.48 -38.73
C GLY A 39 39.25 -0.15 -38.79
N LYS A 40 38.83 0.83 -39.60
CA LYS A 40 37.43 1.26 -39.72
C LYS A 40 37.13 1.67 -41.15
N SER A 41 35.86 1.55 -41.52
CA SER A 41 35.33 2.09 -42.77
C SER A 41 34.21 3.07 -42.46
N TYR A 42 34.22 4.21 -43.14
CA TYR A 42 33.25 5.28 -42.97
C TYR A 42 32.60 5.58 -44.32
N THR A 43 31.32 5.90 -44.31
CA THR A 43 30.60 6.39 -45.48
C THR A 43 30.17 7.83 -45.19
N TYR A 44 30.43 8.76 -46.09
CA TYR A 44 30.05 10.16 -45.95
C TYR A 44 29.16 10.61 -47.10
N THR A 45 28.33 11.61 -46.83
CA THR A 45 27.64 12.40 -47.86
C THR A 45 28.00 13.87 -47.66
N LEU A 46 28.27 14.58 -48.75
CA LEU A 46 28.53 16.01 -48.70
C LEU A 46 27.23 16.79 -48.49
N ASN A 47 27.21 17.68 -47.51
CA ASN A 47 26.21 18.73 -47.37
C ASN A 47 26.87 20.08 -47.71
N ASP A 48 26.42 20.73 -48.78
CA ASP A 48 27.07 21.94 -49.28
C ASP A 48 26.71 23.24 -48.50
N SER A 49 25.71 23.15 -47.63
CA SER A 49 25.13 24.28 -46.89
C SER A 49 25.25 24.13 -45.37
N SER A 50 25.89 23.05 -44.87
CA SER A 50 25.99 22.73 -43.45
C SER A 50 26.68 23.85 -42.64
N GLY A 51 27.89 24.26 -43.03
CA GLY A 51 28.70 25.24 -42.29
C GLY A 51 29.09 24.84 -40.87
N ALA A 52 28.79 23.61 -40.42
CA ALA A 52 29.09 23.14 -39.08
C ALA A 52 30.59 23.18 -38.77
N SER A 53 30.95 23.29 -37.48
CA SER A 53 32.33 23.11 -37.05
C SER A 53 32.78 21.67 -37.31
N GLU A 54 34.05 21.50 -37.67
CA GLU A 54 34.65 20.18 -37.80
C GLU A 54 34.61 19.41 -36.48
N SER A 55 34.22 18.13 -36.54
CA SER A 55 34.10 17.24 -35.40
C SER A 55 34.37 15.82 -35.88
N ILE A 56 35.54 15.28 -35.57
CA ILE A 56 35.99 14.00 -36.14
C ILE A 56 35.45 12.84 -35.28
N PRO A 57 34.78 11.82 -35.86
CA PRO A 57 34.65 11.55 -37.30
C PRO A 57 33.35 12.08 -37.95
N ASP A 58 32.44 12.71 -37.21
CA ASP A 58 31.07 12.97 -37.67
C ASP A 58 30.94 14.04 -38.78
N VAL A 59 31.82 15.05 -38.77
CA VAL A 59 31.82 16.19 -39.68
C VAL A 59 33.27 16.49 -40.08
N ILE A 60 33.60 16.31 -41.36
CA ILE A 60 34.93 16.63 -41.92
C ILE A 60 34.80 17.83 -42.87
N SER A 61 35.65 18.85 -42.67
CA SER A 61 35.72 20.02 -43.56
C SER A 61 36.80 19.79 -44.62
N PRO A 62 36.55 20.10 -45.90
CA PRO A 62 37.64 20.24 -46.86
C PRO A 62 38.66 21.29 -46.39
N ASP A 63 39.95 21.03 -46.55
CA ASP A 63 41.01 21.99 -46.23
C ASP A 63 41.10 23.10 -47.28
N THR A 64 40.86 22.74 -48.55
CA THR A 64 40.91 23.65 -49.68
C THR A 64 39.50 24.00 -50.15
N ASN A 65 39.22 25.30 -50.29
CA ASN A 65 37.91 25.86 -50.67
C ASN A 65 36.68 25.28 -49.92
N PRO A 66 36.71 25.11 -48.57
CA PRO A 66 35.59 24.49 -47.86
C PRO A 66 34.28 25.26 -47.99
N GLY A 67 34.33 26.58 -47.89
CA GLY A 67 33.12 27.38 -47.66
C GLY A 67 32.25 26.74 -46.55
N THR A 68 30.99 26.48 -46.88
CA THR A 68 30.00 25.80 -46.02
C THR A 68 29.92 24.28 -46.22
N LYS A 69 30.73 23.70 -47.12
CA LYS A 69 30.66 22.28 -47.47
C LYS A 69 31.24 21.42 -46.37
N ARG A 70 30.50 20.39 -45.96
CA ARG A 70 30.94 19.40 -44.96
C ARG A 70 30.63 17.99 -45.42
N TRP A 71 31.59 17.09 -45.24
CA TRP A 71 31.33 15.66 -45.29
C TRP A 71 30.66 15.24 -43.99
N ILE A 72 29.42 14.76 -44.08
CA ILE A 72 28.63 14.30 -42.94
C ILE A 72 28.67 12.78 -42.90
N LEU A 73 29.08 12.22 -41.77
CA LEU A 73 29.13 10.78 -41.58
C LEU A 73 27.73 10.17 -41.73
N VAL A 74 27.64 9.13 -42.53
CA VAL A 74 26.44 8.29 -42.67
C VAL A 74 26.65 7.04 -41.82
N PRO A 75 26.03 6.96 -40.63
CA PRO A 75 26.17 5.77 -39.78
C PRO A 75 25.48 4.57 -40.45
N PRO A 76 26.08 3.37 -40.42
CA PRO A 76 25.41 2.18 -40.93
C PRO A 76 24.22 1.82 -40.03
N GLU A 77 23.01 1.79 -40.57
CA GLU A 77 21.84 1.34 -39.83
C GLU A 77 21.88 -0.18 -39.67
N THR A 78 22.10 -0.66 -38.45
CA THR A 78 22.15 -2.11 -38.18
C THR A 78 20.75 -2.63 -37.94
N VAL A 79 20.30 -3.51 -38.83
CA VAL A 79 18.99 -4.16 -38.78
C VAL A 79 19.10 -5.46 -37.97
N LEU A 80 18.16 -5.66 -37.05
CA LEU A 80 17.98 -6.89 -36.28
C LEU A 80 17.18 -7.91 -37.08
N ALA A 81 17.34 -9.19 -36.74
CA ALA A 81 16.49 -10.25 -37.28
C ALA A 81 15.02 -9.94 -36.99
N ARG A 82 14.18 -9.92 -38.04
CA ARG A 82 12.79 -9.49 -37.96
C ARG A 82 11.89 -10.27 -38.89
N VAL A 83 10.59 -10.26 -38.58
CA VAL A 83 9.56 -10.64 -39.55
C VAL A 83 9.46 -9.54 -40.61
N ALA A 84 9.37 -9.93 -41.88
CA ALA A 84 9.29 -8.97 -42.98
C ALA A 84 8.12 -7.99 -42.78
N GLY A 85 8.40 -6.69 -42.90
CA GLY A 85 7.41 -5.62 -42.73
C GLY A 85 7.16 -5.17 -41.29
N SER A 86 7.91 -5.66 -40.29
CA SER A 86 7.78 -5.15 -38.91
C SER A 86 8.16 -3.67 -38.81
N THR A 87 7.41 -2.93 -37.99
CA THR A 87 7.62 -1.50 -37.70
C THR A 87 8.99 -1.22 -37.13
N TYR A 88 9.39 -2.00 -36.11
CA TYR A 88 10.68 -1.89 -35.45
C TYR A 88 11.64 -2.92 -36.04
N SER A 89 12.87 -2.49 -36.30
CA SER A 89 13.81 -3.33 -37.05
C SER A 89 15.27 -3.12 -36.77
N THR A 90 15.66 -2.06 -36.06
CA THR A 90 17.05 -1.63 -36.01
C THR A 90 17.54 -1.60 -34.57
N VAL A 91 18.85 -1.52 -34.39
CA VAL A 91 19.44 -1.40 -33.04
C VAL A 91 18.91 -0.16 -32.33
N GLN A 92 18.70 0.95 -33.05
CA GLN A 92 18.06 2.15 -32.49
C GLN A 92 16.64 1.85 -31.98
N HIS A 93 15.82 1.15 -32.75
CA HIS A 93 14.48 0.78 -32.28
C HIS A 93 14.48 -0.13 -31.03
N LEU A 94 15.49 -0.99 -30.86
CA LEU A 94 15.65 -1.75 -29.63
C LEU A 94 15.84 -0.80 -28.43
N GLN A 95 16.72 0.18 -28.60
CA GLN A 95 17.01 1.21 -27.62
C GLN A 95 15.75 2.06 -27.31
N ASP A 96 15.00 2.46 -28.35
CA ASP A 96 13.80 3.29 -28.21
C ASP A 96 12.69 2.62 -27.39
N ILE A 97 12.53 1.30 -27.54
CA ILE A 97 11.42 0.53 -26.97
C ILE A 97 11.72 -0.03 -25.59
N PHE A 98 12.94 -0.49 -25.33
CA PHE A 98 13.27 -1.14 -24.06
C PHE A 98 13.78 -0.16 -23.01
N HIS A 99 14.30 1.00 -23.40
CA HIS A 99 14.87 1.96 -22.46
C HIS A 99 14.02 3.23 -22.31
N SER A 100 14.33 3.99 -21.27
CA SER A 100 13.64 5.24 -20.90
C SER A 100 14.63 6.39 -20.87
N ALA A 101 14.13 7.61 -21.05
CA ALA A 101 14.92 8.80 -20.79
C ALA A 101 15.27 8.87 -19.29
N GLY A 102 16.45 9.40 -18.98
CA GLY A 102 16.92 9.48 -17.61
C GLY A 102 18.41 9.76 -17.49
N TRP A 103 18.86 9.81 -16.24
CA TRP A 103 20.23 10.10 -15.84
C TRP A 103 21.11 8.84 -15.85
N VAL A 104 22.38 9.00 -16.24
CA VAL A 104 23.41 7.93 -16.22
C VAL A 104 24.56 8.28 -15.29
N SER A 105 25.17 9.47 -15.41
CA SER A 105 26.27 9.91 -14.54
C SER A 105 26.49 11.42 -14.59
N GLY A 106 27.23 11.98 -13.63
CA GLY A 106 27.53 13.42 -13.55
C GLY A 106 26.33 14.24 -13.05
N GLY A 107 26.23 15.52 -13.42
CA GLY A 107 25.08 16.36 -13.07
C GLY A 107 24.94 16.66 -11.57
N ALA A 108 26.06 16.74 -10.84
CA ALA A 108 26.04 17.17 -9.46
C ALA A 108 25.38 18.55 -9.34
N VAL A 109 24.47 18.70 -8.37
CA VAL A 109 23.79 19.96 -8.08
C VAL A 109 24.36 20.48 -6.77
N THR A 110 25.01 21.65 -6.81
CA THR A 110 25.70 22.25 -5.65
C THR A 110 25.11 23.61 -5.30
N ASP A 111 25.07 23.93 -4.01
CA ASP A 111 24.70 25.25 -3.51
C ASP A 111 25.87 26.23 -3.65
N ASP A 112 25.58 27.42 -4.18
CA ASP A 112 26.55 28.49 -4.39
C ASP A 112 26.60 29.50 -3.22
N GLY A 113 25.74 29.33 -2.20
CA GLY A 113 25.70 30.12 -0.98
C GLY A 113 25.04 31.49 -1.13
N ASP A 114 24.44 31.78 -2.28
CA ASP A 114 23.75 33.03 -2.61
C ASP A 114 22.25 32.83 -2.96
N GLY A 115 21.73 31.63 -2.72
CA GLY A 115 20.36 31.26 -3.10
C GLY A 115 20.22 30.78 -4.55
N THR A 116 21.33 30.52 -5.24
CA THR A 116 21.37 29.82 -6.54
C THR A 116 22.09 28.49 -6.44
N ILE A 117 21.92 27.65 -7.47
CA ILE A 117 22.59 26.37 -7.60
C ILE A 117 23.40 26.30 -8.89
N THR A 118 24.45 25.48 -8.86
CA THR A 118 25.22 25.10 -10.05
C THR A 118 24.93 23.65 -10.41
N VAL A 119 24.64 23.40 -11.69
CA VAL A 119 24.56 22.04 -12.27
C VAL A 119 25.84 21.72 -13.04
N ALA A 120 26.54 20.68 -12.60
CA ALA A 120 27.74 20.18 -13.26
C ALA A 120 27.42 19.45 -14.58
N LEU A 121 28.45 19.25 -15.40
CA LEU A 121 28.35 18.43 -16.61
C LEU A 121 27.91 17.00 -16.29
N GLY A 122 27.17 16.38 -17.21
CA GLY A 122 26.70 15.02 -17.03
C GLY A 122 26.17 14.42 -18.33
N THR A 123 25.68 13.19 -18.22
CA THR A 123 25.24 12.39 -19.35
C THR A 123 24.01 11.56 -19.01
N GLY A 124 23.20 11.29 -20.01
CA GLY A 124 21.92 10.61 -19.87
C GLY A 124 21.29 10.22 -21.21
N LEU A 125 20.02 9.89 -21.16
CA LEU A 125 19.19 9.59 -22.32
C LEU A 125 17.97 10.50 -22.32
N ILE A 126 17.55 10.96 -23.50
CA ILE A 126 16.43 11.89 -23.65
C ILE A 126 15.71 11.69 -24.98
N ARG A 127 14.44 12.11 -25.07
CA ARG A 127 13.68 12.13 -26.31
C ARG A 127 13.41 13.56 -26.74
N ALA A 128 13.34 13.80 -28.04
CA ALA A 128 12.99 15.11 -28.59
C ALA A 128 11.49 15.44 -28.49
N THR A 129 10.65 14.41 -28.27
CA THR A 129 9.19 14.53 -28.17
C THR A 129 8.66 13.68 -27.02
N ASP A 130 7.56 14.11 -26.41
CA ASP A 130 6.92 13.42 -25.30
C ASP A 130 6.11 12.21 -25.78
N THR A 131 6.82 11.14 -26.10
CA THR A 131 6.24 9.84 -26.44
C THR A 131 7.22 8.72 -26.14
N ALA A 132 6.72 7.64 -25.57
CA ALA A 132 7.52 6.49 -25.16
C ALA A 132 8.17 5.73 -26.34
N VAL A 133 7.75 5.99 -27.59
CA VAL A 133 8.24 5.30 -28.79
C VAL A 133 9.03 6.21 -29.75
N ALA A 134 9.26 7.48 -29.38
CA ALA A 134 10.13 8.35 -30.17
C ALA A 134 11.58 7.84 -30.14
N GLU A 135 12.43 8.35 -31.02
CA GLU A 135 13.85 8.07 -30.90
C GLU A 135 14.39 8.55 -29.55
N ILE A 136 15.09 7.67 -28.83
CA ILE A 136 15.84 8.03 -27.63
C ILE A 136 17.29 8.30 -27.99
N LEU A 137 17.78 9.44 -27.54
CA LEU A 137 19.08 9.99 -27.85
C LEU A 137 19.98 9.87 -26.62
N PHE A 138 21.24 9.49 -26.83
CA PHE A 138 22.26 9.80 -25.85
C PHE A 138 22.43 11.31 -25.80
N MET A 139 22.55 11.85 -24.59
CA MET A 139 22.77 13.25 -24.39
C MET A 139 23.89 13.48 -23.39
N ASP A 140 24.73 14.46 -23.71
CA ASP A 140 25.61 15.10 -22.75
C ASP A 140 25.10 16.54 -22.55
N TRP A 141 25.17 17.03 -21.32
CA TRP A 141 24.98 18.44 -21.03
C TRP A 141 26.26 19.00 -20.44
N ALA A 142 26.61 20.21 -20.87
CA ALA A 142 27.73 20.94 -20.31
C ALA A 142 27.41 21.39 -18.88
N ALA A 143 28.47 21.64 -18.11
CA ALA A 143 28.33 22.40 -16.87
C ALA A 143 27.80 23.80 -17.21
N GLU A 144 27.01 24.36 -16.31
CA GLU A 144 26.50 25.71 -16.49
C GLU A 144 27.67 26.71 -16.63
N SER A 145 27.62 27.50 -17.69
CA SER A 145 28.61 28.53 -18.02
C SER A 145 27.89 29.88 -18.04
N GLY A 146 27.68 30.48 -16.87
CA GLY A 146 27.05 31.80 -16.78
C GLY A 146 26.03 31.90 -15.65
N THR A 147 24.78 32.27 -15.99
CA THR A 147 23.70 32.42 -15.02
C THR A 147 23.28 31.06 -14.47
N ASN A 148 23.59 30.83 -13.19
CA ASN A 148 23.16 29.69 -12.39
C ASN A 148 21.65 29.44 -12.52
N VAL A 149 21.23 28.19 -12.37
CA VAL A 149 19.81 27.86 -12.32
C VAL A 149 19.20 28.46 -11.07
N ALA A 150 18.34 29.46 -11.27
CA ALA A 150 17.65 30.13 -10.19
C ALA A 150 16.55 29.21 -9.64
N VAL A 151 16.57 29.00 -8.32
CA VAL A 151 15.53 28.28 -7.59
C VAL A 151 14.64 29.28 -6.83
N ALA A 152 13.34 28.99 -6.80
CA ALA A 152 12.36 29.86 -6.17
C ALA A 152 12.53 29.88 -4.65
N ASP A 153 12.46 31.08 -4.06
CA ASP A 153 12.56 31.27 -2.62
C ASP A 153 11.24 30.90 -1.92
N ASN A 154 11.34 30.29 -0.73
CA ASN A 154 10.22 29.74 0.05
C ASN A 154 9.32 28.78 -0.76
N ASP A 155 9.92 28.01 -1.67
CA ASP A 155 9.22 27.06 -2.53
C ASP A 155 10.10 25.83 -2.84
N ILE A 156 9.49 24.83 -3.47
CA ILE A 156 10.16 23.63 -3.99
C ILE A 156 10.41 23.82 -5.49
N SER A 157 11.67 23.72 -5.88
CA SER A 157 12.13 23.75 -7.26
C SER A 157 12.60 22.36 -7.70
N TYR A 158 12.10 21.90 -8.84
CA TYR A 158 12.50 20.67 -9.51
C TYR A 158 13.50 21.00 -10.61
N VAL A 159 14.72 20.47 -10.49
CA VAL A 159 15.84 20.73 -11.38
C VAL A 159 15.92 19.62 -12.43
N TYR A 160 15.79 20.00 -13.69
CA TYR A 160 15.80 19.10 -14.83
C TYR A 160 16.94 19.42 -15.79
N VAL A 161 17.34 18.44 -16.59
CA VAL A 161 17.94 18.68 -17.91
C VAL A 161 16.85 18.47 -18.95
N GLU A 162 16.58 19.47 -19.79
CA GLU A 162 15.57 19.39 -20.84
C GLU A 162 16.16 19.32 -22.24
N TYR A 163 15.43 18.68 -23.15
CA TYR A 163 15.77 18.70 -24.56
C TYR A 163 15.53 20.10 -25.12
N PHE A 164 16.56 20.73 -25.65
CA PHE A 164 16.48 22.06 -26.23
C PHE A 164 17.08 22.07 -27.64
N ALA A 165 16.28 21.59 -28.60
CA ALA A 165 16.63 21.55 -30.03
C ALA A 165 18.00 20.89 -30.32
N GLY A 166 18.32 19.81 -29.60
CA GLY A 166 19.59 19.08 -29.74
C GLY A 166 20.75 19.62 -28.89
N SER A 167 20.54 20.69 -28.10
CA SER A 167 21.51 21.21 -27.13
C SER A 167 20.91 21.18 -25.71
N PRO A 168 20.95 20.04 -25.01
CA PRO A 168 20.37 19.88 -23.68
C PRO A 168 20.86 20.95 -22.69
N ARG A 169 19.96 21.41 -21.81
CA ARG A 169 20.28 22.44 -20.81
C ARG A 169 19.61 22.15 -19.48
N ALA A 170 20.22 22.64 -18.40
CA ALA A 170 19.62 22.63 -17.08
C ALA A 170 18.54 23.72 -16.91
N ILE A 171 17.49 23.42 -16.16
CA ILE A 171 16.39 24.32 -15.84
C ILE A 171 15.77 23.95 -14.49
N ALA A 172 15.27 24.93 -13.74
CA ALA A 172 14.42 24.70 -12.57
C ALA A 172 12.98 25.13 -12.82
N THR A 173 12.04 24.41 -12.20
CA THR A 173 10.60 24.73 -12.24
C THR A 173 9.97 24.51 -10.87
N ILE A 174 8.91 25.25 -10.54
CA ILE A 174 8.16 25.10 -9.26
C ILE A 174 6.99 24.11 -9.37
N THR A 175 6.90 23.38 -10.48
CA THR A 175 5.85 22.39 -10.71
C THR A 175 6.51 21.17 -11.30
N GLU A 176 6.34 20.04 -10.64
CA GLU A 176 6.86 18.77 -11.10
C GLU A 176 6.31 18.45 -12.50
N ARG A 177 7.22 18.19 -13.44
CA ARG A 177 6.85 17.77 -14.79
C ARG A 177 6.36 16.33 -14.75
N THR A 178 5.26 16.07 -15.45
CA THR A 178 4.71 14.73 -15.66
C THR A 178 5.24 14.05 -16.93
N ASP A 179 6.00 14.78 -17.73
CA ASP A 179 6.69 14.28 -18.92
C ASP A 179 8.03 13.66 -18.49
N PHE A 180 8.19 12.37 -18.70
CA PHE A 180 9.40 11.60 -18.38
C PHE A 180 10.27 11.29 -19.62
N ASN A 181 10.02 11.98 -20.73
CA ASN A 181 10.63 11.72 -22.04
C ASN A 181 11.53 12.87 -22.50
N THR A 182 11.06 14.11 -22.43
CA THR A 182 11.80 15.29 -22.94
C THR A 182 12.65 16.01 -21.89
N ASN A 183 12.67 15.48 -20.68
CA ASN A 183 13.38 16.05 -19.55
C ASN A 183 13.74 14.97 -18.54
N VAL A 184 14.84 15.21 -17.83
CA VAL A 184 15.43 14.28 -16.87
C VAL A 184 15.59 14.99 -15.54
N LEU A 185 14.91 14.50 -14.50
CA LEU A 185 15.00 15.05 -13.14
C LEU A 185 16.38 14.73 -12.54
N LEU A 186 17.06 15.77 -12.06
CA LEU A 186 18.37 15.68 -11.39
C LEU A 186 18.29 15.91 -9.88
N ALA A 187 17.42 16.82 -9.43
CA ALA A 187 17.27 17.14 -8.02
C ALA A 187 15.93 17.78 -7.70
N VAL A 188 15.49 17.62 -6.46
CA VAL A 188 14.43 18.41 -5.83
C VAL A 188 15.09 19.33 -4.81
N VAL A 189 14.85 20.64 -4.93
CA VAL A 189 15.54 21.67 -4.15
C VAL A 189 14.52 22.52 -3.42
N SER A 190 14.67 22.70 -2.11
CA SER A 190 13.93 23.72 -1.36
C SER A 190 14.86 24.82 -0.92
N ARG A 191 14.40 26.07 -0.99
CA ARG A 191 15.19 27.25 -0.65
C ARG A 191 14.50 28.12 0.39
N GLU A 192 15.26 28.56 1.38
CA GLU A 192 14.85 29.52 2.41
C GLU A 192 15.89 30.66 2.51
N GLY A 193 15.64 31.77 1.81
CA GLY A 193 16.57 32.89 1.72
C GLY A 193 17.82 32.52 0.92
N THR A 194 18.93 32.23 1.59
CA THR A 194 20.18 31.73 0.96
C THR A 194 20.48 30.29 1.35
N ASP A 195 19.69 29.68 2.23
CA ASP A 195 19.85 28.27 2.60
C ASP A 195 19.16 27.40 1.55
N ILE A 196 19.87 26.37 1.08
CA ILE A 196 19.41 25.46 0.04
C ILE A 196 19.52 24.02 0.53
N HIS A 197 18.40 23.30 0.50
CA HIS A 197 18.38 21.85 0.70
C HIS A 197 18.21 21.14 -0.64
N ILE A 198 19.21 20.32 -0.99
CA ILE A 198 19.27 19.62 -2.28
C ILE A 198 19.03 18.13 -2.05
N ASN A 199 17.96 17.58 -2.62
CA ASN A 199 17.71 16.14 -2.69
C ASN A 199 18.01 15.61 -4.10
N GLN A 200 19.20 15.02 -4.28
CA GLN A 200 19.55 14.31 -5.53
C GLN A 200 19.15 12.82 -5.50
N THR A 201 18.57 12.31 -4.41
CA THR A 201 18.18 10.89 -4.32
C THR A 201 17.00 10.55 -5.23
N ASP A 202 16.17 11.55 -5.55
CA ASP A 202 15.00 11.42 -6.44
C ASP A 202 15.36 11.49 -7.94
N GLN A 203 16.66 11.57 -8.27
CA GLN A 203 17.12 11.59 -9.66
C GLN A 203 16.59 10.38 -10.45
N HIS A 204 16.18 10.61 -11.70
CA HIS A 204 15.60 9.55 -12.53
C HIS A 204 16.71 8.68 -13.15
N THR A 205 17.25 7.76 -12.37
CA THR A 205 18.39 6.91 -12.78
C THR A 205 17.96 5.80 -13.73
N VAL A 206 18.51 5.80 -14.95
CA VAL A 206 18.33 4.72 -15.95
C VAL A 206 19.64 4.00 -16.28
N GLY A 207 20.78 4.62 -15.95
CA GLY A 207 22.08 3.96 -16.00
C GLY A 207 22.13 2.72 -15.10
N ASP A 208 22.63 1.61 -15.63
CA ASP A 208 22.76 0.33 -14.91
C ASP A 208 21.44 -0.15 -14.26
N HIS A 209 20.29 0.14 -14.89
CA HIS A 209 18.96 -0.11 -14.32
C HIS A 209 18.74 -1.59 -13.95
N ALA A 210 19.22 -2.54 -14.76
CA ALA A 210 19.05 -3.97 -14.50
C ALA A 210 19.73 -4.40 -13.18
N ASN A 211 20.97 -3.98 -12.95
CA ASN A 211 21.69 -4.25 -11.71
C ASN A 211 21.04 -3.52 -10.52
N SER A 212 20.64 -2.26 -10.70
CA SER A 212 19.96 -1.50 -9.66
C SER A 212 18.62 -2.13 -9.26
N MET A 213 17.84 -2.64 -10.21
CA MET A 213 16.62 -3.40 -9.94
C MET A 213 16.91 -4.68 -9.15
N ILE A 214 17.93 -5.46 -9.54
CA ILE A 214 18.31 -6.68 -8.81
C ILE A 214 18.75 -6.36 -7.37
N ARG A 215 19.57 -5.31 -7.17
CA ARG A 215 20.01 -4.88 -5.84
C ARG A 215 18.83 -4.41 -4.99
N ARG A 216 17.93 -3.59 -5.54
CA ARG A 216 16.73 -3.13 -4.86
C ARG A 216 15.84 -4.30 -4.44
N LEU A 217 15.58 -5.26 -5.35
CA LEU A 217 14.82 -6.46 -5.03
C LEU A 217 15.48 -7.25 -3.91
N LYS A 218 16.79 -7.50 -3.98
CA LYS A 218 17.51 -8.23 -2.91
C LYS A 218 17.50 -7.51 -1.55
N GLY A 219 17.58 -6.17 -1.55
CA GLY A 219 17.64 -5.38 -0.33
C GLY A 219 16.29 -5.11 0.34
N THR A 220 15.22 -5.02 -0.44
CA THR A 220 13.87 -4.64 0.08
C THR A 220 12.88 -5.79 0.09
N MET A 221 13.05 -6.77 -0.80
CA MET A 221 12.13 -7.90 -1.01
C MET A 221 12.94 -9.18 -1.29
N PRO A 222 13.73 -9.67 -0.32
CA PRO A 222 14.69 -10.74 -0.57
C PRO A 222 14.06 -12.02 -1.11
N TYR A 223 12.81 -12.33 -0.72
CA TYR A 223 12.04 -13.47 -1.20
C TYR A 223 10.64 -13.06 -1.65
N GLY A 224 10.30 -13.33 -2.92
CA GLY A 224 8.93 -13.24 -3.44
C GLY A 224 8.28 -14.62 -3.44
N HIS A 225 7.10 -14.76 -2.85
CA HIS A 225 6.31 -16.00 -2.87
C HIS A 225 5.44 -16.08 -4.14
N VAL A 226 5.37 -17.26 -4.74
CA VAL A 226 4.49 -17.56 -5.90
C VAL A 226 3.36 -18.49 -5.47
N SER A 227 3.69 -19.62 -4.85
CA SER A 227 2.73 -20.64 -4.45
C SER A 227 3.33 -21.62 -3.44
N GLY A 228 2.49 -22.32 -2.68
CA GLY A 228 2.93 -23.38 -1.78
C GLY A 228 3.62 -22.87 -0.51
N GLY A 229 4.48 -23.69 0.11
CA GLY A 229 5.05 -23.41 1.43
C GLY A 229 4.01 -23.36 2.55
N ILE A 230 2.87 -24.05 2.38
CA ILE A 230 1.73 -24.00 3.31
C ILE A 230 2.01 -24.91 4.49
N LEU A 231 1.89 -24.35 5.70
CA LEU A 231 2.17 -25.02 6.97
C LEU A 231 0.90 -25.63 7.56
N SER A 232 0.98 -26.89 7.98
CA SER A 232 -0.10 -27.63 8.66
C SER A 232 0.45 -28.64 9.66
N GLU A 233 -0.45 -29.25 10.43
CA GLU A 233 -0.13 -30.38 11.31
C GLU A 233 -0.30 -31.71 10.57
N THR A 234 0.56 -32.67 10.89
CA THR A 234 0.37 -34.09 10.59
C THR A 234 0.72 -34.92 11.83
N GLY A 235 0.20 -36.14 11.94
CA GLY A 235 0.52 -37.04 13.05
C GLY A 235 0.25 -36.43 14.44
N THR A 236 1.26 -36.42 15.31
CA THR A 236 1.18 -35.91 16.68
C THR A 236 2.24 -34.82 16.86
N ARG A 237 1.85 -33.56 16.70
CA ARG A 237 2.75 -32.39 16.75
C ARG A 237 3.84 -32.38 15.67
N ASN A 238 3.66 -33.12 14.58
CA ASN A 238 4.59 -33.10 13.46
C ASN A 238 4.20 -32.00 12.48
N ILE A 239 5.20 -31.44 11.81
CA ILE A 239 5.03 -30.41 10.79
C ILE A 239 4.76 -31.09 9.46
N ASP A 240 3.75 -30.61 8.75
CA ASP A 240 3.57 -30.84 7.31
C ASP A 240 3.66 -29.51 6.58
N LEU A 241 4.48 -29.46 5.55
CA LEU A 241 4.76 -28.26 4.78
C LEU A 241 4.75 -28.61 3.30
N THR A 242 3.90 -27.96 2.52
CA THR A 242 3.84 -28.23 1.08
C THR A 242 5.10 -27.71 0.38
N ALA A 243 5.44 -28.30 -0.77
CA ALA A 243 6.43 -27.72 -1.67
C ALA A 243 6.05 -26.27 -2.02
N GLY A 244 7.05 -25.41 -2.28
CA GLY A 244 6.85 -23.99 -2.53
C GLY A 244 7.62 -23.51 -3.76
N SER A 245 7.18 -22.39 -4.33
CA SER A 245 7.85 -21.71 -5.45
C SER A 245 8.07 -20.25 -5.10
N PHE A 246 9.30 -19.79 -5.29
CA PHE A 246 9.78 -18.51 -4.81
C PHE A 246 10.72 -17.85 -5.81
N TRP A 247 10.93 -16.55 -5.63
CA TRP A 247 11.93 -15.75 -6.33
C TRP A 247 12.89 -15.14 -5.32
N ARG A 248 14.19 -15.17 -5.62
CA ARG A 248 15.20 -14.33 -4.96
C ARG A 248 15.78 -13.38 -6.00
N GLY A 249 15.30 -12.13 -5.99
CA GLY A 249 15.54 -11.21 -7.10
C GLY A 249 14.94 -11.76 -8.40
N LEU A 250 15.77 -11.91 -9.44
CA LEU A 250 15.36 -12.50 -10.73
C LEU A 250 15.69 -13.99 -10.86
N THR A 251 16.02 -14.67 -9.76
CA THR A 251 16.31 -16.11 -9.75
C THR A 251 15.13 -16.87 -9.13
N PRO A 252 14.37 -17.65 -9.93
CA PRO A 252 13.33 -18.52 -9.39
C PRO A 252 13.96 -19.75 -8.73
N PHE A 253 13.34 -20.24 -7.66
CA PHE A 253 13.70 -21.49 -7.02
C PHE A 253 12.47 -22.14 -6.39
N ALA A 254 12.57 -23.43 -6.08
CA ALA A 254 11.52 -24.19 -5.42
C ALA A 254 12.05 -24.77 -4.11
N THR A 255 11.15 -25.02 -3.17
CA THR A 255 11.43 -25.80 -1.96
C THR A 255 10.65 -27.11 -2.01
N SER A 256 11.25 -28.19 -1.55
CA SER A 256 10.58 -29.48 -1.40
C SER A 256 9.53 -29.45 -0.29
N ALA A 257 8.58 -30.39 -0.36
CA ALA A 257 7.64 -30.64 0.74
C ALA A 257 8.39 -31.28 1.92
N VAL A 258 7.96 -30.95 3.15
CA VAL A 258 8.54 -31.48 4.38
C VAL A 258 7.44 -32.06 5.25
N ASN A 259 7.60 -33.34 5.63
CA ASN A 259 6.69 -34.01 6.56
C ASN A 259 7.50 -34.68 7.67
N THR A 260 7.37 -34.18 8.89
CA THR A 260 8.23 -34.59 10.00
C THR A 260 7.65 -35.75 10.82
N SER A 261 6.53 -36.35 10.39
CA SER A 261 6.02 -37.61 10.99
C SER A 261 6.86 -38.82 10.58
N GLY A 262 7.63 -38.69 9.48
CA GLY A 262 8.69 -39.58 9.07
C GLY A 262 10.00 -38.81 8.92
N ALA A 263 10.65 -38.95 7.77
CA ALA A 263 11.74 -38.07 7.34
C ALA A 263 11.19 -37.02 6.35
N PRO A 264 11.74 -35.78 6.34
CA PRO A 264 12.92 -35.32 7.08
C PRO A 264 12.61 -34.75 8.48
N THR A 265 13.67 -34.49 9.26
CA THR A 265 13.60 -33.80 10.55
C THR A 265 13.89 -32.30 10.39
N PHE A 266 13.66 -31.54 11.46
CA PHE A 266 13.95 -30.10 11.52
C PHE A 266 14.90 -29.77 12.67
N ASP A 267 15.50 -28.59 12.61
CA ASP A 267 16.38 -28.08 13.65
C ASP A 267 15.67 -27.04 14.53
N TYR A 268 15.88 -27.11 15.84
CA TYR A 268 15.29 -26.19 16.82
C TYR A 268 16.30 -25.16 17.32
N TYR A 269 15.89 -23.91 17.49
CA TYR A 269 16.74 -22.83 17.98
C TYR A 269 16.12 -22.08 19.16
N TYR A 270 16.94 -21.79 20.17
CA TYR A 270 16.62 -20.93 21.33
C TYR A 270 17.83 -20.09 21.72
N ASN A 271 17.67 -19.11 22.61
CA ASN A 271 18.72 -18.16 22.98
C ASN A 271 18.94 -18.10 24.50
N ASN A 272 20.15 -18.45 24.94
CA ASN A 272 20.58 -18.38 26.35
C ASN A 272 21.73 -17.38 26.57
N GLY A 273 21.71 -16.27 25.84
CA GLY A 273 22.81 -15.32 25.71
C GLY A 273 23.63 -15.56 24.43
N SER A 274 23.44 -16.72 23.81
CA SER A 274 23.86 -17.04 22.44
C SER A 274 22.86 -18.01 21.80
N TRP A 275 22.85 -18.11 20.48
CA TRP A 275 21.95 -19.03 19.78
C TRP A 275 22.40 -20.49 19.95
N GLN A 276 21.51 -21.30 20.51
CA GLN A 276 21.67 -22.74 20.66
C GLN A 276 20.87 -23.47 19.59
N LYS A 277 21.35 -24.65 19.18
CA LYS A 277 20.72 -25.52 18.19
C LYS A 277 20.43 -26.90 18.80
N VAL A 278 19.21 -27.38 18.67
CA VAL A 278 18.80 -28.76 18.96
C VAL A 278 18.44 -29.42 17.64
N ALA A 279 19.32 -30.29 17.14
CA ALA A 279 19.19 -30.83 15.80
C ALA A 279 18.20 -32.01 15.71
N ALA A 280 17.76 -32.31 14.49
CA ALA A 280 17.05 -33.55 14.13
C ALA A 280 15.79 -33.86 14.97
N GLN A 281 14.97 -32.85 15.19
CA GLN A 281 13.67 -32.98 15.85
C GLN A 281 12.59 -33.40 14.84
N SER A 282 11.61 -34.17 15.30
CA SER A 282 10.45 -34.60 14.50
C SER A 282 9.13 -34.00 14.97
N THR A 283 9.06 -33.50 16.21
CA THR A 283 7.85 -32.94 16.82
C THR A 283 8.10 -31.57 17.43
N ILE A 284 7.13 -30.67 17.35
CA ILE A 284 7.14 -29.42 18.10
C ILE A 284 7.06 -29.71 19.60
N HIS A 285 7.85 -28.95 20.35
CA HIS A 285 7.94 -29.04 21.79
C HIS A 285 6.75 -28.35 22.47
N GLN A 286 6.18 -28.97 23.51
CA GLN A 286 4.92 -28.53 24.11
C GLN A 286 5.00 -28.08 25.57
N THR A 287 6.18 -28.07 26.20
CA THR A 287 6.30 -27.71 27.63
C THR A 287 7.18 -26.50 27.91
N ASN A 288 7.92 -25.98 26.92
CA ASN A 288 8.90 -24.91 27.14
C ASN A 288 8.71 -23.76 26.15
N TRP A 289 9.09 -22.58 26.60
CA TRP A 289 9.29 -21.37 25.80
C TRP A 289 10.74 -20.88 25.99
N ASN A 290 11.16 -19.88 25.21
CA ASN A 290 12.52 -19.34 25.28
C ASN A 290 12.54 -18.01 26.05
N ASP A 291 12.97 -18.03 27.31
CA ASP A 291 13.30 -16.82 28.07
C ASP A 291 14.56 -16.19 27.47
N PHE A 292 14.34 -15.20 26.60
CA PHE A 292 15.35 -14.73 25.67
C PHE A 292 16.57 -14.17 26.40
N GLY A 293 17.72 -14.82 26.21
CA GLY A 293 18.98 -14.46 26.88
C GLY A 293 19.30 -15.34 28.09
N THR A 294 18.33 -16.07 28.62
CA THR A 294 18.48 -16.99 29.77
C THR A 294 18.46 -18.45 29.32
N GLY A 295 17.58 -18.80 28.38
CA GLY A 295 17.45 -20.15 27.82
C GLY A 295 16.00 -20.63 27.81
N LEU A 296 15.81 -21.95 27.86
CA LEU A 296 14.47 -22.53 27.90
C LEU A 296 13.91 -22.51 29.32
N ASP A 297 12.66 -22.09 29.45
CA ASP A 297 11.90 -22.19 30.70
C ASP A 297 10.55 -22.90 30.45
N THR A 298 9.95 -23.43 31.51
CA THR A 298 8.71 -24.20 31.44
C THR A 298 7.53 -23.27 31.24
N LEU A 299 6.60 -23.65 30.36
CA LEU A 299 5.31 -22.98 30.20
C LEU A 299 4.49 -23.14 31.48
N SER A 300 3.83 -22.07 31.93
CA SER A 300 2.94 -22.20 33.07
C SER A 300 1.69 -23.01 32.69
N ASN A 301 1.03 -23.58 33.70
CA ASN A 301 -0.21 -24.33 33.50
C ASN A 301 -1.23 -23.51 32.68
N ASN A 302 -1.82 -24.13 31.66
CA ASN A 302 -2.76 -23.50 30.72
C ASN A 302 -2.21 -22.35 29.85
N LYS A 303 -0.89 -22.26 29.67
CA LYS A 303 -0.26 -21.31 28.74
C LYS A 303 0.11 -21.96 27.42
N TYR A 304 0.50 -21.11 26.46
CA TYR A 304 0.76 -21.47 25.09
C TYR A 304 2.17 -21.07 24.67
N GLY A 305 2.90 -22.02 24.09
CA GLY A 305 4.15 -21.79 23.38
C GLY A 305 3.87 -21.38 21.95
N VAL A 306 4.70 -20.45 21.44
CA VAL A 306 4.73 -20.05 20.03
C VAL A 306 5.99 -20.61 19.40
N HIS A 307 5.89 -21.11 18.17
CA HIS A 307 7.02 -21.70 17.45
C HIS A 307 7.03 -21.20 16.00
N TRP A 308 8.11 -20.52 15.64
CA TRP A 308 8.27 -19.86 14.33
C TRP A 308 8.97 -20.78 13.37
N VAL A 309 8.30 -21.14 12.27
CA VAL A 309 8.80 -22.11 11.30
C VAL A 309 9.39 -21.39 10.10
N TYR A 310 10.66 -21.67 9.79
CA TYR A 310 11.41 -21.09 8.69
C TYR A 310 11.81 -22.19 7.69
N LEU A 311 11.52 -21.93 6.41
CA LEU A 311 12.09 -22.63 5.26
C LEU A 311 13.47 -22.08 4.96
N GLN A 312 14.43 -22.93 4.60
CA GLN A 312 15.75 -22.51 4.15
C GLN A 312 15.86 -22.60 2.62
N ALA A 313 16.29 -21.50 2.00
CA ALA A 313 16.35 -21.37 0.55
C ALA A 313 17.49 -22.16 -0.13
N ASP A 314 18.48 -22.62 0.62
CA ASP A 314 19.72 -23.22 0.13
C ASP A 314 19.79 -24.74 0.26
N ASP A 315 19.25 -25.31 1.34
CA ASP A 315 19.42 -26.74 1.66
C ASP A 315 18.11 -27.50 1.93
N GLU A 316 16.98 -26.90 1.56
CA GLU A 316 15.62 -27.47 1.71
C GLU A 316 15.27 -27.90 3.15
N ARG A 317 15.99 -27.37 4.16
CA ARG A 317 15.71 -27.66 5.56
C ARG A 317 14.63 -26.75 6.14
N VAL A 318 14.01 -27.26 7.19
CA VAL A 318 13.13 -26.50 8.08
C VAL A 318 13.85 -26.26 9.40
N SER A 319 13.77 -25.01 9.86
CA SER A 319 14.25 -24.59 11.18
C SER A 319 13.11 -24.00 11.97
N VAL A 320 13.06 -24.29 13.26
CA VAL A 320 12.04 -23.78 14.17
C VAL A 320 12.73 -22.94 15.25
N VAL A 321 12.24 -21.72 15.45
CA VAL A 321 12.72 -20.83 16.52
C VAL A 321 11.65 -20.75 17.60
N TYR A 322 12.02 -21.00 18.86
CA TYR A 322 11.11 -20.82 19.98
C TYR A 322 10.64 -19.37 20.09
N GLY A 323 9.35 -19.19 20.34
CA GLY A 323 8.77 -17.94 20.80
C GLY A 323 9.26 -17.57 22.19
N ILE A 324 9.14 -16.28 22.50
CA ILE A 324 9.83 -15.65 23.63
C ILE A 324 8.90 -15.29 24.79
N GLY A 325 7.79 -16.01 24.96
CA GLY A 325 6.88 -15.74 26.06
C GLY A 325 6.00 -16.92 26.47
N ASP A 326 5.53 -16.81 27.71
CA ASP A 326 4.57 -17.70 28.35
C ASP A 326 3.14 -17.13 28.18
N TYR A 327 2.53 -17.42 27.04
CA TYR A 327 1.38 -16.65 26.55
C TYR A 327 0.02 -17.22 26.97
N THR A 328 -0.97 -16.34 27.16
CA THR A 328 -2.38 -16.73 26.94
C THR A 328 -2.63 -16.94 25.44
N LEU A 329 -3.71 -17.63 25.04
CA LEU A 329 -4.00 -17.88 23.63
C LEU A 329 -4.04 -16.58 22.80
N SER A 330 -4.76 -15.58 23.29
CA SER A 330 -4.86 -14.27 22.62
C SER A 330 -3.49 -13.56 22.48
N GLN A 331 -2.61 -13.69 23.47
CA GLN A 331 -1.25 -13.16 23.36
C GLN A 331 -0.41 -13.94 22.34
N ALA A 332 -0.57 -15.27 22.28
CA ALA A 332 0.13 -16.11 21.31
C ALA A 332 -0.31 -15.81 19.87
N GLU A 333 -1.60 -15.57 19.65
CA GLU A 333 -2.16 -15.13 18.36
C GLU A 333 -1.57 -13.80 17.90
N ASN A 334 -1.37 -12.85 18.81
CA ASN A 334 -0.81 -11.53 18.50
C ASN A 334 0.73 -11.49 18.49
N ALA A 335 1.41 -12.53 18.97
CA ALA A 335 2.86 -12.59 19.01
C ALA A 335 3.47 -12.40 17.61
N GLN A 336 4.56 -11.63 17.55
CA GLN A 336 5.35 -11.35 16.35
C GLN A 336 6.66 -12.17 16.36
N PRO A 337 7.26 -12.46 15.18
CA PRO A 337 8.53 -13.18 15.13
C PRO A 337 9.62 -12.43 15.91
N PRO A 338 10.56 -13.14 16.55
CA PRO A 338 11.65 -12.50 17.28
C PRO A 338 12.46 -11.57 16.37
N SER A 339 12.80 -10.38 16.87
CA SER A 339 13.59 -9.39 16.12
C SER A 339 15.03 -9.85 15.86
N ALA A 340 15.55 -10.74 16.71
CA ALA A 340 16.82 -11.40 16.53
C ALA A 340 16.60 -12.86 16.10
N LEU A 341 17.36 -13.30 15.10
CA LEU A 341 17.38 -14.68 14.61
C LEU A 341 18.82 -15.21 14.54
N PRO A 342 19.02 -16.54 14.54
CA PRO A 342 20.30 -17.14 14.16
C PRO A 342 20.78 -16.59 12.81
N GLN A 343 22.09 -16.32 12.68
CA GLN A 343 22.65 -15.64 11.51
C GLN A 343 22.34 -16.35 10.17
N HIS A 344 22.32 -17.68 10.15
CA HIS A 344 21.95 -18.43 8.94
C HIS A 344 20.50 -18.15 8.51
N LEU A 345 19.54 -18.06 9.44
CA LEU A 345 18.15 -17.72 9.12
C LEU A 345 17.97 -16.28 8.65
N GLN A 346 18.85 -15.35 9.06
CA GLN A 346 18.84 -13.98 8.50
C GLN A 346 19.26 -13.96 7.03
N MET A 347 20.03 -14.95 6.57
CA MET A 347 20.57 -15.02 5.23
C MET A 347 19.68 -15.85 4.27
N VAL A 348 19.18 -16.99 4.74
CA VAL A 348 18.45 -17.98 3.91
C VAL A 348 17.04 -18.30 4.40
N GLY A 349 16.64 -17.78 5.57
CA GLY A 349 15.36 -18.09 6.19
C GLY A 349 14.19 -17.37 5.54
N ILE A 350 13.15 -18.14 5.19
CA ILE A 350 11.86 -17.69 4.72
C ILE A 350 10.83 -18.08 5.79
N LEU A 351 10.13 -17.11 6.38
CA LEU A 351 9.11 -17.40 7.39
C LEU A 351 7.93 -18.13 6.73
N ALA A 352 7.73 -19.40 7.09
CA ALA A 352 6.63 -20.23 6.57
C ALA A 352 5.34 -20.10 7.41
N GLY A 353 5.49 -19.81 8.71
CA GLY A 353 4.36 -19.61 9.59
C GLY A 353 4.68 -19.67 11.09
N LYS A 354 3.62 -19.68 11.88
CA LYS A 354 3.62 -19.79 13.33
C LYS A 354 2.77 -20.97 13.77
N ILE A 355 3.29 -21.77 14.69
CA ILE A 355 2.57 -22.85 15.37
C ILE A 355 2.33 -22.40 16.82
N ILE A 356 1.10 -22.56 17.31
CA ILE A 356 0.72 -22.30 18.69
C ILE A 356 0.28 -23.63 19.32
N ILE A 357 0.86 -23.97 20.47
CA ILE A 357 0.55 -25.20 21.19
C ILE A 357 0.39 -24.92 22.68
N LYS A 358 -0.65 -25.51 23.28
CA LYS A 358 -0.88 -25.43 24.73
C LYS A 358 0.11 -26.32 25.48
N GLU A 359 0.48 -25.90 26.69
CA GLU A 359 1.29 -26.70 27.61
C GLU A 359 0.77 -28.13 27.72
N SER A 360 1.68 -29.09 27.51
CA SER A 360 1.42 -30.55 27.54
C SER A 360 0.40 -31.10 26.52
N ALA A 361 0.01 -30.32 25.50
CA ALA A 361 -0.91 -30.80 24.47
C ALA A 361 -0.30 -31.86 23.53
N VAL A 362 -1.19 -32.66 22.94
CA VAL A 362 -0.84 -33.71 21.95
C VAL A 362 -1.08 -33.29 20.50
N ALA A 363 -1.68 -32.13 20.27
CA ALA A 363 -1.93 -31.54 18.96
C ALA A 363 -1.69 -30.03 19.00
N PHE A 364 -1.52 -29.40 17.83
CA PHE A 364 -1.42 -27.96 17.74
C PHE A 364 -2.75 -27.31 18.10
N THR A 365 -2.70 -26.23 18.87
CA THR A 365 -3.88 -25.41 19.13
C THR A 365 -4.26 -24.64 17.87
N GLN A 366 -3.26 -24.09 17.17
CA GLN A 366 -3.47 -23.29 15.97
C GLN A 366 -2.21 -23.31 15.10
N VAL A 367 -2.41 -23.29 13.79
CA VAL A 367 -1.34 -23.12 12.79
C VAL A 367 -1.70 -21.93 11.92
N GLU A 368 -0.76 -20.99 11.80
CA GLU A 368 -0.89 -19.80 10.96
C GLU A 368 0.21 -19.83 9.91
N SER A 369 -0.14 -20.17 8.67
CA SER A 369 0.81 -20.12 7.56
C SER A 369 0.96 -18.68 7.05
N ALA A 370 2.20 -18.23 6.85
CA ALA A 370 2.53 -16.89 6.37
C ALA A 370 2.01 -16.61 4.94
N PHE A 371 1.75 -17.68 4.17
CA PHE A 371 1.34 -17.59 2.77
C PHE A 371 -0.14 -17.89 2.54
N GLN A 372 -0.90 -18.17 3.60
CA GLN A 372 -2.33 -18.42 3.51
C GLN A 372 -3.10 -17.16 3.92
N THR A 373 -4.05 -16.75 3.08
CA THR A 373 -4.98 -15.67 3.42
C THR A 373 -5.92 -16.14 4.52
N LYS A 374 -5.69 -15.67 5.75
CA LYS A 374 -6.59 -15.91 6.89
C LYS A 374 -7.79 -14.98 6.75
N PHE A 375 -8.93 -15.50 6.28
CA PHE A 375 -10.21 -14.78 6.42
C PHE A 375 -10.62 -14.86 7.89
N VAL A 376 -10.20 -13.88 8.69
CA VAL A 376 -10.64 -13.77 10.07
C VAL A 376 -12.04 -13.15 10.03
N GLY A 377 -13.08 -13.99 10.15
CA GLY A 377 -14.35 -13.50 10.65
C GLY A 377 -14.08 -12.91 12.03
N ALA A 378 -14.45 -11.64 12.26
CA ALA A 378 -14.27 -10.98 13.53
C ALA A 378 -14.75 -11.93 14.64
N VAL A 379 -13.82 -12.39 15.48
CA VAL A 379 -14.17 -13.19 16.64
C VAL A 379 -15.06 -12.29 17.46
N ALA A 380 -16.34 -12.64 17.59
CA ALA A 380 -17.13 -12.12 18.69
C ALA A 380 -16.35 -12.51 19.93
N THR A 381 -15.61 -11.54 20.49
CA THR A 381 -15.01 -11.66 21.81
C THR A 381 -16.12 -12.18 22.69
N GLU A 382 -15.91 -13.30 23.40
CA GLU A 382 -16.85 -13.66 24.45
C GLU A 382 -17.07 -12.40 25.30
N HIS A 383 -18.31 -11.92 25.37
CA HIS A 383 -18.64 -10.64 25.99
C HIS A 383 -18.38 -10.63 27.51
N ASN A 384 -17.82 -11.71 28.07
CA ASN A 384 -17.48 -11.89 29.47
C ASN A 384 -16.07 -11.37 29.83
N ASN A 385 -15.20 -11.01 28.86
CA ASN A 385 -13.81 -10.61 29.14
C ASN A 385 -13.60 -9.08 29.27
N THR A 386 -14.66 -8.28 29.37
CA THR A 386 -14.55 -6.90 29.90
C THR A 386 -14.57 -6.99 31.42
N SER A 387 -13.41 -6.90 32.05
CA SER A 387 -13.29 -6.80 33.50
C SER A 387 -14.14 -5.64 34.03
N GLY A 388 -15.11 -5.94 34.91
CA GLY A 388 -15.82 -4.92 35.70
C GLY A 388 -17.32 -4.76 35.48
N LEU A 389 -17.98 -5.57 34.64
CA LEU A 389 -19.45 -5.54 34.45
C LEU A 389 -20.08 -6.94 34.46
N GLN A 390 -19.73 -7.77 35.45
CA GLN A 390 -20.46 -9.01 35.73
C GLN A 390 -21.24 -8.83 37.03
N GLY A 391 -22.56 -9.01 36.99
CA GLY A 391 -23.43 -9.16 38.16
C GLY A 391 -24.23 -10.47 38.05
N GLY A 392 -24.33 -11.22 39.15
CA GLY A 392 -25.05 -12.50 39.21
C GLY A 392 -24.36 -13.57 40.07
N THR A 393 -25.02 -14.71 40.31
CA THR A 393 -24.42 -15.89 40.95
C THR A 393 -23.78 -16.82 39.90
N THR A 394 -23.24 -17.97 40.32
CA THR A 394 -22.63 -18.96 39.42
C THR A 394 -23.62 -19.37 38.32
N ASP A 395 -23.19 -19.27 37.07
CA ASP A 395 -23.93 -19.60 35.82
C ASP A 395 -25.05 -18.62 35.40
N GLU A 396 -25.06 -17.39 35.92
CA GLU A 396 -25.99 -16.34 35.46
C GLU A 396 -25.27 -15.24 34.64
N TYR A 397 -25.83 -14.90 33.47
CA TYR A 397 -25.20 -14.06 32.45
C TYR A 397 -26.05 -12.84 32.06
N TYR A 398 -26.29 -11.91 32.98
CA TYR A 398 -27.03 -10.68 32.67
C TYR A 398 -26.09 -9.49 32.41
N HIS A 399 -26.32 -8.76 31.32
CA HIS A 399 -25.74 -7.43 31.06
C HIS A 399 -26.51 -6.32 31.81
N LEU A 400 -26.83 -6.54 33.09
CA LEU A 400 -27.56 -5.62 33.95
C LEU A 400 -26.86 -5.58 35.31
N THR A 401 -26.78 -4.41 35.94
CA THR A 401 -26.35 -4.34 37.35
C THR A 401 -27.37 -5.08 38.25
N GLU A 402 -26.97 -5.51 39.44
CA GLU A 402 -27.86 -6.20 40.39
C GLU A 402 -29.14 -5.39 40.68
N ALA A 403 -29.04 -4.06 40.67
CA ALA A 403 -30.14 -3.11 40.80
C ALA A 403 -31.07 -3.07 39.57
N GLU A 404 -30.55 -3.26 38.36
CA GLU A 404 -31.34 -3.28 37.13
C GLU A 404 -32.02 -4.63 36.92
N HIS A 405 -31.37 -5.74 37.27
CA HIS A 405 -32.01 -7.08 37.28
C HIS A 405 -33.20 -7.14 38.25
N THR A 406 -33.05 -6.55 39.44
CA THR A 406 -34.15 -6.44 40.41
C THR A 406 -35.29 -5.54 39.91
N GLY A 407 -35.02 -4.56 39.04
CA GLY A 407 -36.04 -3.69 38.46
C GLY A 407 -36.86 -4.31 37.32
N VAL A 408 -36.28 -5.23 36.54
CA VAL A 408 -36.96 -5.87 35.39
C VAL A 408 -37.86 -7.05 35.80
N GLY A 409 -37.64 -7.61 36.99
CA GLY A 409 -38.50 -8.64 37.61
C GLY A 409 -39.70 -8.09 38.38
N GLY A 410 -39.85 -6.77 38.51
CA GLY A 410 -40.99 -6.12 39.16
C GLY A 410 -42.22 -6.23 38.27
N GLY A 411 -42.96 -7.33 38.40
CA GLY A 411 -44.25 -7.51 37.78
C GLY A 411 -45.13 -6.28 38.02
N ASP A 412 -45.82 -5.86 36.96
CA ASP A 412 -46.91 -4.89 37.00
C ASP A 412 -48.02 -5.44 37.92
N GLU A 413 -47.85 -5.29 39.23
CA GLU A 413 -48.79 -5.71 40.27
C GLU A 413 -49.96 -4.72 40.27
N LYS A 414 -50.86 -4.94 39.31
CA LYS A 414 -52.17 -4.34 39.31
C LYS A 414 -52.93 -4.87 40.54
N VAL A 415 -52.88 -4.09 41.62
CA VAL A 415 -53.80 -4.11 42.77
C VAL A 415 -54.06 -5.52 43.33
N GLY A 416 -53.17 -6.01 44.20
CA GLY A 416 -53.40 -7.22 45.00
C GLY A 416 -54.23 -6.95 46.26
N ILE A 417 -55.14 -7.85 46.63
CA ILE A 417 -55.80 -7.85 47.95
C ILE A 417 -54.94 -8.69 48.89
N ASP A 418 -54.28 -8.05 49.86
CA ASP A 418 -53.47 -8.73 50.87
C ASP A 418 -54.38 -9.45 51.88
N ALA A 419 -54.15 -10.75 52.08
CA ALA A 419 -54.86 -11.58 53.05
C ALA A 419 -54.56 -11.18 54.51
N ALA A 420 -53.49 -10.42 54.76
CA ALA A 420 -53.14 -9.88 56.07
C ALA A 420 -53.79 -8.50 56.35
N ALA A 421 -54.56 -7.94 55.42
CA ALA A 421 -55.22 -6.65 55.63
C ALA A 421 -56.26 -6.73 56.76
N ALA A 422 -56.22 -5.75 57.67
CA ALA A 422 -57.18 -5.65 58.76
C ALA A 422 -58.62 -5.55 58.22
N PRO A 423 -59.59 -6.32 58.78
CA PRO A 423 -60.97 -6.30 58.30
C PRO A 423 -61.54 -4.88 58.25
N GLY A 424 -62.04 -4.47 57.07
CA GLY A 424 -62.65 -3.17 56.84
C GLY A 424 -61.79 -2.13 56.08
N TYR A 425 -60.57 -2.47 55.64
CA TYR A 425 -59.73 -1.58 54.84
C TYR A 425 -59.21 -2.25 53.56
N LEU A 426 -59.35 -1.57 52.42
CA LEU A 426 -58.66 -1.92 51.16
C LEU A 426 -57.37 -1.10 51.09
N GLY A 427 -56.20 -1.74 51.27
CA GLY A 427 -54.89 -1.15 50.95
C GLY A 427 -54.16 -0.41 52.07
N VAL A 428 -54.14 -0.93 53.31
CA VAL A 428 -53.32 -0.32 54.39
C VAL A 428 -52.02 -1.09 54.61
N ALA A 429 -51.04 -0.81 53.75
CA ALA A 429 -49.63 -0.81 54.10
C ALA A 429 -49.04 0.49 53.51
N SER A 430 -48.24 1.19 54.31
CA SER A 430 -47.84 2.58 54.07
C SER A 430 -47.02 2.77 52.78
N GLY A 431 -47.63 3.36 51.75
CA GLY A 431 -46.90 3.78 50.54
C GLY A 431 -47.69 3.74 49.24
N ASP A 432 -48.79 2.98 49.20
CA ASP A 432 -49.46 2.63 47.94
C ASP A 432 -50.66 3.51 47.58
N GLY A 433 -50.99 3.52 46.28
CA GLY A 433 -52.01 4.36 45.66
C GLY A 433 -53.41 4.21 46.28
N VAL A 434 -53.76 5.15 47.16
CA VAL A 434 -55.10 5.27 47.74
C VAL A 434 -56.12 5.59 46.64
N LEU A 435 -57.20 4.80 46.53
CA LEU A 435 -58.38 5.19 45.74
C LEU A 435 -59.10 6.34 46.48
N ARG A 436 -58.71 7.58 46.17
CA ARG A 436 -59.36 8.78 46.69
C ARG A 436 -60.54 9.15 45.80
N THR A 437 -61.71 9.33 46.40
CA THR A 437 -62.86 9.99 45.75
C THR A 437 -63.20 11.27 46.50
N GLY A 438 -63.58 12.31 45.74
CA GLY A 438 -63.84 13.64 46.29
C GLY A 438 -65.15 13.76 47.09
N ALA A 439 -66.03 12.77 47.02
CA ALA A 439 -67.26 12.62 47.80
C ALA A 439 -67.45 11.12 48.12
N GLY A 440 -68.07 10.80 49.25
CA GLY A 440 -68.09 9.44 49.82
C GLY A 440 -68.50 8.35 48.82
N MET A 441 -67.76 7.25 48.79
CA MET A 441 -68.17 6.04 48.06
C MET A 441 -68.98 5.14 48.97
N THR A 442 -70.19 4.83 48.56
CA THR A 442 -70.95 3.71 49.14
C THR A 442 -70.67 2.45 48.33
N TYR A 443 -70.56 1.31 49.01
CA TYR A 443 -70.48 0.01 48.38
C TYR A 443 -71.63 -0.90 48.84
N THR A 444 -71.96 -1.90 48.04
CA THR A 444 -72.83 -3.01 48.43
C THR A 444 -72.07 -4.30 48.17
N ASP A 445 -72.01 -5.16 49.18
CA ASP A 445 -71.35 -6.46 49.10
C ASP A 445 -72.29 -7.47 48.43
N GLY A 446 -71.85 -8.02 47.29
CA GLY A 446 -72.54 -9.08 46.56
C GLY A 446 -71.98 -10.48 46.82
N GLY A 447 -71.10 -10.63 47.81
CA GLY A 447 -70.36 -11.86 48.09
C GLY A 447 -69.11 -11.98 47.21
N ASP A 448 -69.30 -12.19 45.90
CA ASP A 448 -68.19 -12.51 44.98
C ASP A 448 -67.66 -11.30 44.20
N PHE A 449 -68.29 -10.14 44.33
CA PHE A 449 -67.83 -8.86 43.75
C PHE A 449 -68.37 -7.65 44.52
N VAL A 450 -67.62 -6.55 44.50
CA VAL A 450 -68.04 -5.25 45.02
C VAL A 450 -68.34 -4.31 43.86
N THR A 451 -69.56 -3.77 43.79
CA THR A 451 -69.90 -2.73 42.82
C THR A 451 -69.69 -1.36 43.44
N LEU A 452 -68.80 -0.56 42.85
CA LEU A 452 -68.53 0.81 43.26
C LEU A 452 -69.30 1.77 42.36
N LYS A 453 -70.17 2.59 42.95
CA LYS A 453 -70.93 3.61 42.21
C LYS A 453 -70.47 4.99 42.66
N PRO A 454 -70.05 5.90 41.75
CA PRO A 454 -69.79 7.28 42.14
C PRO A 454 -71.11 7.92 42.56
N ASP A 455 -71.11 8.62 43.69
CA ASP A 455 -72.24 9.41 44.18
C ASP A 455 -72.40 10.67 43.31
N LEU A 456 -72.83 10.48 42.07
CA LEU A 456 -73.37 11.56 41.26
C LEU A 456 -74.77 11.85 41.81
N VAL A 457 -74.81 12.60 42.91
CA VAL A 457 -76.03 13.24 43.40
C VAL A 457 -76.51 14.15 42.28
N GLY A 458 -77.53 13.70 41.55
CA GLY A 458 -78.20 14.48 40.52
C GLY A 458 -78.75 15.77 41.15
N ASP A 459 -78.22 16.90 40.70
CA ASP A 459 -78.77 18.23 40.97
C ASP A 459 -80.18 18.30 40.35
N ASN A 460 -81.20 18.02 41.17
CA ASN A 460 -82.62 18.16 40.83
C ASN A 460 -83.12 19.61 40.99
N THR A 461 -82.30 20.63 40.71
CA THR A 461 -82.73 22.04 40.80
C THR A 461 -83.51 22.44 39.55
N ALA A 462 -84.83 22.62 39.69
CA ALA A 462 -85.71 23.11 38.63
C ALA A 462 -85.32 24.53 38.17
N GLY A 463 -85.09 24.73 36.87
CA GLY A 463 -84.87 26.05 36.26
C GLY A 463 -83.51 26.31 35.60
N ARG A 464 -82.58 25.34 35.60
CA ARG A 464 -81.29 25.50 34.91
C ARG A 464 -81.30 24.84 33.52
N VAL A 465 -81.50 25.68 32.50
CA VAL A 465 -81.61 25.31 31.07
C VAL A 465 -80.27 24.80 30.52
N ILE A 466 -80.22 23.55 30.06
CA ILE A 466 -79.14 23.08 29.17
C ILE A 466 -79.49 23.56 27.77
N ARG A 467 -78.87 24.64 27.28
CA ARG A 467 -78.97 25.01 25.86
C ARG A 467 -77.93 24.21 25.09
N SER A 468 -78.38 23.27 24.28
CA SER A 468 -77.53 22.59 23.30
C SER A 468 -77.91 23.07 21.91
N VAL A 469 -77.04 23.88 21.29
CA VAL A 469 -77.23 24.33 19.92
C VAL A 469 -76.54 23.34 18.98
N ARG A 470 -77.29 22.78 18.02
CA ARG A 470 -76.73 21.92 16.97
C ARG A 470 -76.61 22.72 15.68
N LEU A 471 -75.38 22.97 15.25
CA LEU A 471 -75.10 23.48 13.91
C LEU A 471 -75.02 22.30 12.94
N THR A 472 -75.96 22.21 12.00
CA THR A 472 -75.87 21.23 10.91
C THR A 472 -75.37 21.92 9.67
N ILE A 473 -74.22 21.47 9.15
CA ILE A 473 -73.61 21.96 7.93
C ILE A 473 -73.89 20.94 6.83
N GLN A 474 -74.57 21.35 5.77
CA GLN A 474 -74.87 20.50 4.61
C GLN A 474 -74.09 20.99 3.38
N ASN A 475 -73.64 20.04 2.56
CA ASN A 475 -72.95 20.36 1.30
C ASN A 475 -73.91 21.08 0.35
N GLY A 476 -73.50 22.26 -0.14
CA GLY A 476 -74.21 22.96 -1.21
C GLY A 476 -74.00 22.28 -2.56
N THR A 477 -74.92 22.51 -3.49
CA THR A 477 -74.90 21.91 -4.85
C THR A 477 -73.76 22.42 -5.75
N ASN A 478 -72.89 23.29 -5.26
CA ASN A 478 -71.63 23.69 -5.90
C ASN A 478 -70.63 24.26 -4.87
N ALA A 479 -69.34 24.24 -5.23
CA ALA A 479 -68.19 24.40 -4.34
C ALA A 479 -68.13 25.70 -3.49
N ASN A 480 -69.00 26.68 -3.73
CA ASN A 480 -68.96 27.99 -3.08
C ASN A 480 -70.19 28.33 -2.23
N THR A 481 -71.07 27.37 -1.89
CA THR A 481 -72.25 27.66 -1.04
C THR A 481 -72.52 26.58 0.03
N LEU A 482 -71.70 26.50 1.08
CA LEU A 482 -72.06 25.76 2.30
C LEU A 482 -73.29 26.39 2.95
N LYS A 483 -74.38 25.63 3.10
CA LYS A 483 -75.56 26.05 3.86
C LYS A 483 -75.45 25.48 5.27
N CYS A 484 -75.38 26.36 6.26
CA CYS A 484 -75.50 25.97 7.66
C CYS A 484 -76.90 26.35 8.17
N SER A 485 -77.55 25.42 8.86
CA SER A 485 -78.77 25.69 9.60
C SER A 485 -78.49 25.48 11.07
N LEU A 486 -78.70 26.55 11.86
CA LEU A 486 -78.69 26.48 13.31
C LEU A 486 -80.08 26.06 13.76
N VAL A 487 -80.21 24.88 14.37
CA VAL A 487 -81.45 24.48 15.03
C VAL A 487 -81.19 24.52 16.52
N ASP A 488 -81.76 25.52 17.20
CA ASP A 488 -81.87 25.53 18.65
C ASP A 488 -83.07 24.66 19.01
N THR A 489 -82.87 23.69 19.91
CA THR A 489 -83.97 22.88 20.43
C THR A 489 -84.08 23.17 21.91
N TRP A 490 -85.15 23.86 22.28
CA TRP A 490 -85.50 24.18 23.66
C TRP A 490 -86.47 23.12 24.17
N ASN A 491 -86.10 22.39 25.22
CA ASN A 491 -87.05 21.62 26.01
C ASN A 491 -87.50 22.48 27.19
N GLY A 492 -88.38 23.43 26.87
CA GLY A 492 -89.17 24.23 27.79
C GLY A 492 -90.45 24.66 27.09
#